data_AF-A0A9E4FMV6-F1
#
_entry.id   AF-A0A9E4FMV6-F1
#
_cell.length_a   1.000
_cell.length_b   1.000
_cell.length_c   1.000
_cell.angle_alpha   90.00
_cell.angle_beta   90.00
_cell.angle_gamma   90.00
#
_symmetry.space_group_name_H-M   'P 1'
#
loop_
_entity.id
_entity.type
_entity.pdbx_description
1 polymer ?
#
loop_
_entity_poly.entity_id
_entity_poly.type
_entity_poly.pdbx_seq_one_letter_code
_entity_poly.pdbx_strand_id
1 'polypeptide(L)'
;IRLTASYPESSSRLLALLGLLFFIPKVVLLLPHLIILYFLGTVSLVVVYLAFWAILFTGKYPRGLFNFAVGIERWRVRTDAWVLGLADSYPPLSLE
;
A
#
# COMPACT_ATOMS: atom_id res chain seq x y z
N ILE A 1 12.65 8.52 -6.63
CA ILE A 1 12.40 7.30 -5.84
C ILE A 1 13.04 6.14 -6.60
N ARG A 2 14.08 5.50 -6.06
CA ARG A 2 14.76 4.37 -6.71
C ARG A 2 14.00 3.10 -6.29
N LEU A 3 13.26 2.48 -7.21
CA LEU A 3 12.54 1.25 -6.95
C LEU A 3 13.51 0.07 -7.15
N THR A 4 14.32 -0.23 -6.14
CA THR A 4 15.20 -1.40 -6.16
C THR A 4 14.44 -2.59 -5.58
N ALA A 5 13.81 -3.38 -6.45
CA ALA A 5 13.23 -4.67 -6.09
C ALA A 5 14.27 -5.77 -6.33
N SER A 6 14.54 -6.60 -5.32
CA SER A 6 15.43 -7.76 -5.45
C SER A 6 14.71 -8.83 -6.28
N TYR A 7 15.31 -9.27 -7.39
CA TYR A 7 14.71 -10.26 -8.28
C TYR A 7 14.72 -11.65 -7.59
N PRO A 8 13.57 -12.33 -7.41
CA PRO A 8 13.55 -13.68 -6.85
C PRO A 8 14.10 -14.67 -7.88
N GLU A 9 15.31 -15.19 -7.66
CA GLU A 9 16.03 -16.06 -8.61
C GLU A 9 15.43 -17.46 -8.80
N SER A 10 14.50 -17.93 -7.96
CA SER A 10 13.84 -19.21 -8.20
C SER A 10 12.40 -19.26 -7.68
N SER A 11 11.44 -19.24 -8.61
CA SER A 11 10.04 -19.54 -8.33
C SER A 11 9.72 -20.94 -8.86
N SER A 12 9.72 -21.94 -7.97
CA SER A 12 9.48 -23.34 -8.37
C SER A 12 8.04 -23.52 -8.85
N ARG A 13 7.87 -24.07 -10.07
CA ARG A 13 6.57 -24.32 -10.73
C ARG A 13 5.55 -25.07 -9.88
N LEU A 14 6.04 -25.94 -8.98
CA LEU A 14 5.24 -26.72 -8.06
C LEU A 14 4.72 -25.88 -6.88
N LEU A 15 5.49 -24.89 -6.42
CA LEU A 15 5.02 -23.85 -5.50
C LEU A 15 4.06 -22.87 -6.18
N ALA A 16 4.13 -22.67 -7.50
CA ALA A 16 3.13 -21.88 -8.22
C ALA A 16 1.78 -22.62 -8.32
N LEU A 17 1.80 -23.94 -8.61
CA LEU A 17 0.61 -24.80 -8.59
C LEU A 17 0.03 -24.94 -7.17
N LEU A 18 0.87 -25.20 -6.17
CA LEU A 18 0.46 -25.18 -4.76
C LEU A 18 0.00 -23.79 -4.32
N GLY A 19 0.60 -22.72 -4.84
CA GLY A 19 0.22 -21.34 -4.59
C GLY A 19 -1.19 -21.01 -5.08
N LEU A 20 -1.68 -21.69 -6.11
CA LEU A 20 -3.09 -21.63 -6.55
C LEU A 20 -4.03 -22.26 -5.51
N LEU A 21 -3.60 -23.34 -4.85
CA LEU A 21 -4.34 -24.00 -3.76
C LEU A 21 -4.25 -23.20 -2.44
N PHE A 22 -3.07 -22.62 -2.15
CA PHE A 22 -2.80 -21.69 -1.04
C PHE A 22 -3.26 -20.25 -1.33
N PHE A 23 -3.95 -20.01 -2.45
CA PHE A 23 -4.53 -18.71 -2.79
C PHE A 23 -5.58 -18.30 -1.74
N ILE A 24 -6.34 -19.26 -1.20
CA ILE A 24 -7.39 -19.01 -0.20
C ILE A 24 -6.84 -18.33 1.07
N PRO A 25 -5.82 -18.83 1.77
CA PRO A 25 -5.25 -18.13 2.93
C PRO A 25 -4.64 -16.77 2.55
N LYS A 26 -4.10 -16.63 1.33
CA LYS A 26 -3.60 -15.34 0.83
C LYS A 26 -4.73 -14.30 0.69
N VAL A 27 -5.89 -14.71 0.16
CA VAL A 27 -7.09 -13.86 0.05
C VAL A 27 -7.69 -13.53 1.42
N VAL A 28 -7.69 -14.47 2.36
CA VAL A 28 -8.14 -14.23 3.74
C VAL A 28 -7.22 -13.22 4.46
N LEU A 29 -5.90 -13.31 4.28
CA LEU A 29 -4.94 -12.30 4.78
C LEU A 29 -5.05 -10.95 4.04
N LEU A 30 -5.52 -10.97 2.80
CA LEU A 30 -5.73 -9.77 2.01
C LEU A 30 -6.99 -9.00 2.44
N LEU A 31 -8.00 -9.70 2.94
CA LEU A 31 -9.27 -9.12 3.40
C LEU A 31 -9.08 -7.94 4.39
N PRO A 32 -8.27 -8.05 5.47
CA PRO A 32 -8.00 -6.92 6.35
C PRO A 32 -7.26 -5.78 5.65
N HIS A 33 -6.36 -6.09 4.70
CA HIS A 33 -5.65 -5.07 3.92
C HIS A 33 -6.61 -4.29 3.01
N LEU A 34 -7.57 -4.97 2.38
CA LEU A 34 -8.58 -4.32 1.54
C LEU A 34 -9.49 -3.40 2.36
N ILE A 35 -9.91 -3.82 3.55
CA ILE A 35 -10.74 -2.99 4.44
C ILE A 35 -9.98 -1.73 4.87
N ILE A 36 -8.73 -1.88 5.28
CA ILE A 36 -7.91 -0.77 5.75
C ILE A 36 -7.55 0.16 4.56
N LEU A 37 -7.23 -0.36 3.38
CA LEU A 37 -7.00 0.43 2.17
C LEU A 37 -8.24 1.19 1.72
N TYR A 38 -9.42 0.58 1.82
CA TYR A 38 -10.68 1.25 1.51
C TYR A 38 -10.89 2.45 2.44
N PHE A 39 -10.71 2.25 3.75
CA PHE A 39 -10.83 3.33 4.73
C PHE A 39 -9.78 4.42 4.53
N LEU A 40 -8.52 4.05 4.30
CA LEU A 40 -7.45 5.01 3.99
C LEU A 40 -7.70 5.77 2.68
N GLY A 41 -8.32 5.14 1.68
CA GLY A 41 -8.75 5.82 0.46
C GLY A 41 -9.79 6.93 0.74
N THR A 42 -10.76 6.64 1.61
CA THR A 42 -11.73 7.66 2.07
C THR A 42 -11.03 8.78 2.84
N VAL A 43 -10.10 8.47 3.75
CA VAL A 43 -9.36 9.49 4.49
C VAL A 43 -8.47 10.31 3.54
N SER A 44 -7.84 9.71 2.54
CA SER A 44 -7.04 10.40 1.53
C SER A 44 -7.87 11.44 0.75
N LEU A 45 -9.11 11.08 0.37
CA LEU A 45 -10.05 12.03 -0.24
C LEU A 45 -10.34 13.24 0.66
N VAL A 46 -10.60 13.00 1.94
CA VAL A 46 -10.83 14.07 2.92
C VAL A 46 -9.57 14.93 3.11
N VAL A 47 -8.39 14.30 3.17
CA VAL A 47 -7.10 15.00 3.31
C VAL A 47 -6.80 15.88 2.11
N VAL A 48 -7.04 15.39 0.88
CA VAL A 48 -6.89 16.19 -0.34
C VAL A 48 -7.87 17.36 -0.35
N TYR A 49 -9.11 17.13 0.07
CA TYR A 49 -10.12 18.18 0.17
C TYR A 49 -9.75 19.26 1.20
N LEU A 50 -9.26 18.86 2.38
CA LEU A 50 -8.76 19.79 3.40
C LEU A 50 -7.48 20.50 2.94
N ALA A 51 -6.58 19.80 2.26
CA ALA A 51 -5.36 20.39 1.72
C ALA A 51 -5.67 21.42 0.63
N PHE A 52 -6.68 21.19 -0.21
CA PHE A 52 -7.15 22.17 -1.18
C PHE A 52 -7.54 23.49 -0.51
N TRP A 53 -8.38 23.43 0.53
CA TRP A 53 -8.76 24.62 1.30
C TRP A 53 -7.57 25.24 2.02
N ALA A 54 -6.69 24.44 2.62
CA ALA A 54 -5.48 24.94 3.27
C ALA A 54 -4.55 25.67 2.27
N ILE A 55 -4.38 25.16 1.05
CA ILE A 55 -3.59 25.85 0.03
C ILE A 55 -4.26 27.15 -0.40
N LEU A 56 -5.59 27.16 -0.54
CA LEU A 56 -6.35 28.35 -0.93
C LEU A 56 -6.16 29.51 0.06
N PHE A 57 -6.15 29.23 1.36
CA PHE A 57 -6.01 30.25 2.39
C PHE A 57 -4.55 30.55 2.77
N THR A 58 -3.67 29.55 2.79
CA THR A 58 -2.29 29.68 3.31
C THR A 58 -1.22 29.71 2.23
N GLY A 59 -1.58 29.42 0.96
CA GLY A 59 -0.65 29.33 -0.18
C GLY A 59 0.39 28.21 -0.06
N LYS A 60 0.27 27.34 0.96
CA LYS A 60 1.24 26.30 1.30
C LYS A 60 0.52 25.02 1.67
N TYR A 61 1.05 23.89 1.23
CA TYR A 61 0.55 22.58 1.64
C TYR A 61 0.96 22.33 3.11
N PRO A 62 0.01 22.12 4.04
CA PRO A 62 0.35 21.89 5.44
C PRO A 62 1.13 20.58 5.60
N ARG A 63 2.33 20.65 6.21
CA ARG A 63 3.25 19.51 6.37
C ARG A 63 2.61 18.28 7.02
N GLY A 64 1.70 18.48 7.97
CA GLY A 64 0.99 17.39 8.64
C GLY A 64 0.14 16.56 7.67
N LEU A 65 -0.68 17.22 6.84
CA LEU A 65 -1.49 16.54 5.82
C LEU A 65 -0.61 15.89 4.75
N PHE A 66 0.49 16.55 4.38
CA PHE A 66 1.42 16.02 3.38
C PHE A 66 2.07 14.72 3.86
N ASN A 67 2.62 14.71 5.07
CA ASN A 67 3.26 13.53 5.66
C ASN A 67 2.26 12.39 5.82
N PHE A 68 1.03 12.70 6.21
CA PHE A 68 -0.03 11.71 6.34
C PHE A 68 -0.37 11.09 4.98
N ALA A 69 -0.64 11.90 3.95
CA ALA A 69 -0.93 11.42 2.59
C ALA A 69 0.23 10.57 2.01
N VAL A 70 1.48 10.98 2.24
CA VAL A 70 2.66 10.21 1.83
C VAL A 70 2.74 8.85 2.55
N GLY A 71 2.40 8.80 3.84
CA GLY A 71 2.34 7.55 4.61
C GLY A 71 1.30 6.57 4.06
N ILE A 72 0.11 7.08 3.67
CA ILE A 72 -0.93 6.29 2.99
C ILE A 72 -0.38 5.67 1.70
N GLU A 73 0.19 6.50 0.83
CA GLU A 73 0.66 6.04 -0.49
C GLU A 73 1.84 5.07 -0.37
N ARG A 74 2.76 5.24 0.60
CA ARG A 74 3.82 4.26 0.86
C ARG A 74 3.27 2.91 1.26
N TRP A 75 2.30 2.90 2.18
CA TRP A 75 1.70 1.65 2.64
C TRP A 75 0.89 0.98 1.53
N ARG A 76 0.21 1.75 0.68
CA ARG A 76 -0.45 1.27 -0.53
C ARG A 76 0.54 0.61 -1.51
N VAL A 77 1.63 1.28 -1.86
CA VAL A 77 2.66 0.75 -2.77
C VAL A 77 3.31 -0.52 -2.21
N ARG A 78 3.56 -0.59 -0.89
CA ARG A 78 4.05 -1.82 -0.24
C ARG A 78 3.06 -2.98 -0.37
N THR A 79 1.78 -2.69 -0.15
CA THR A 79 0.72 -3.70 -0.26
C THR A 79 0.57 -4.18 -1.70
N ASP A 80 0.54 -3.26 -2.67
CA ASP A 80 0.47 -3.58 -4.09
C ASP A 80 1.67 -4.41 -4.55
N ALA A 81 2.89 -4.10 -4.08
CA ALA A 81 4.08 -4.88 -4.37
C ALA A 81 3.99 -6.33 -3.86
N TRP A 82 3.42 -6.55 -2.67
CA TRP A 82 3.20 -7.91 -2.13
C TRP A 82 2.10 -8.66 -2.89
N VAL A 83 0.99 -7.98 -3.21
CA VAL A 83 -0.12 -8.56 -3.98
C VAL A 83 0.32 -8.98 -5.37
N LEU A 84 1.11 -8.14 -6.04
CA LEU A 84 1.64 -8.40 -7.37
C LEU A 84 2.80 -9.42 -7.37
N GLY A 85 3.24 -9.89 -6.19
CA GLY A 85 4.38 -10.80 -6.06
C GLY A 85 5.72 -10.16 -6.41
N LEU A 86 5.78 -8.82 -6.43
CA LEU A 86 7.01 -8.04 -6.61
C LEU A 86 7.85 -8.01 -5.32
N ALA A 87 7.24 -8.36 -4.18
CA ALA A 87 7.89 -8.50 -2.89
C ALA A 87 7.46 -9.81 -2.20
N ASP A 88 8.43 -10.62 -1.80
CA ASP A 88 8.19 -11.89 -1.09
C ASP A 88 7.91 -11.69 0.41
N SER A 89 8.31 -10.54 0.97
CA SER A 89 8.10 -10.22 2.39
C SER A 89 6.75 -9.56 2.65
N TYR A 90 6.04 -10.03 3.68
CA TYR A 90 4.77 -9.46 4.12
C TYR A 90 4.95 -8.02 4.60
N PRO A 91 4.15 -7.05 4.10
CA PRO A 91 4.30 -5.65 4.46
C PRO A 91 3.86 -5.40 5.93
N PRO A 92 4.65 -4.65 6.72
CA PRO A 92 4.26 -4.28 8.07
C PRO A 92 3.08 -3.28 8.05
N LEU A 93 2.14 -3.44 8.98
CA LEU A 93 1.00 -2.52 9.20
C LEU A 93 1.48 -1.21 9.84
N SER A 94 2.22 -0.41 9.07
CA SER A 94 2.79 0.85 9.50
C SER A 94 2.71 1.90 8.39
N LEU A 95 2.63 3.17 8.78
CA LEU A 95 2.59 4.33 7.88
C LEU A 95 3.97 5.00 7.69
N GLU A 96 5.04 4.38 8.20
CA GLU A 96 6.42 4.87 8.13
C GLU A 96 7.10 4.51 6.79
#